data_AF-A0A1T5P0M3-F1
#
_entry.id   AF-A0A1T5P0M3-F1
#
_cell.length_a   1.000
_cell.length_b   1.000
_cell.length_c   1.000
_cell.angle_alpha   90.00
_cell.angle_beta   90.00
_cell.angle_gamma   90.00
#
_symmetry.space_group_name_H-M   'P 1'
#
loop_
_entity.id
_entity.type
_entity.pdbx_description
1 polymer ?
#
loop_
_entity_poly.entity_id
_entity_poly.type
_entity_poly.pdbx_seq_one_letter_code
_entity_poly.pdbx_strand_id
1 'polypeptide(L)'
;MAGITLMGTAAAAQHANAPYLDAYTIPVLQKNAVIGKIYDRNGQLSAATLLEDKSGLFTISGHELKLKKKATVSKEGDFMYPVRIKAGTDTAEFLLVADDFIRNKVVAHRGAWKHQAGSQNSITSLKDAMKLGCEGSEFDVWLSSDNELVISHDPEIGGKKVEESTLADLQTVQLKNGDRVPTLEEFIDIIQQQHRTRLVLELKPSRTGRGDLLATKAVAMVQAKKAQAWMFYISFDYNICKKIKELDPAAKIAYLNGDKTPAQLQADGIWGLDYNQQVFKNDPQLIATAKQHKVTTNAWTIDNPEIMDDLLKNGVDYITTNEPEILLEKVK
;
A
#
# COMPACT_ATOMS: atom_id res chain seq x y z
N MET A 1 28.22 1.55 10.03
CA MET A 1 27.41 0.91 11.09
C MET A 1 26.97 1.99 12.06
N ALA A 2 25.70 2.41 11.98
CA ALA A 2 25.05 3.19 13.01
C ALA A 2 23.74 2.46 13.28
N GLY A 3 23.64 1.84 14.45
CA GLY A 3 22.50 1.02 14.83
C GLY A 3 21.24 1.86 14.97
N ILE A 4 20.20 1.48 14.24
CA ILE A 4 18.85 1.92 14.51
C ILE A 4 18.37 1.07 15.68
N THR A 5 18.30 1.69 16.85
CA THR A 5 17.75 1.08 18.06
C THR A 5 16.29 0.73 17.82
N LEU A 6 15.95 -0.56 17.92
CA LEU A 6 14.58 -1.05 18.01
C LEU A 6 13.88 -0.36 19.19
N MET A 7 13.04 0.63 18.90
CA MET A 7 12.11 1.18 19.88
C MET A 7 10.87 0.31 19.90
N GLY A 8 10.80 -0.56 20.91
CA GLY A 8 9.67 -1.42 21.20
C GLY A 8 8.39 -0.63 21.51
N THR A 9 7.26 -1.25 21.12
CA THR A 9 5.87 -1.21 21.63
C THR A 9 5.20 0.10 22.07
N ALA A 10 5.91 1.14 22.50
CA ALA A 10 5.35 2.46 22.85
C ALA A 10 5.05 3.33 21.63
N ALA A 11 5.76 3.13 20.50
CA ALA A 11 5.54 3.89 19.27
C ALA A 11 4.21 3.55 18.57
N ALA A 12 3.69 2.33 18.74
CA ALA A 12 2.46 1.89 18.07
C ALA A 12 1.19 2.59 18.59
N ALA A 13 1.18 3.04 19.85
CA ALA A 13 0.04 3.78 20.42
C ALA A 13 0.12 5.30 20.15
N GLN A 14 1.27 5.80 19.69
CA GLN A 14 1.50 7.24 19.55
C GLN A 14 0.92 7.82 18.23
N HIS A 15 0.60 6.97 17.25
CA HIS A 15 0.17 7.42 15.93
C HIS A 15 -1.35 7.55 15.73
N ALA A 16 -2.18 6.93 16.58
CA ALA A 16 -3.64 7.04 16.46
C ALA A 16 -4.20 8.44 16.75
N ASN A 17 -3.32 9.43 17.05
CA ASN A 17 -3.69 10.78 17.46
C ASN A 17 -2.70 11.84 16.94
N ALA A 18 -2.08 11.62 15.78
CA ALA A 18 -1.25 12.64 15.13
C ALA A 18 -2.02 13.28 13.95
N PRO A 19 -1.69 14.53 13.58
CA PRO A 19 -2.17 15.09 12.33
C PRO A 19 -1.84 14.18 11.14
N TYR A 20 -2.72 14.13 10.15
CA TYR A 20 -2.52 13.34 8.93
C TYR A 20 -2.87 14.13 7.67
N LEU A 21 -2.43 13.61 6.52
CA LEU A 21 -2.74 14.14 5.19
C LEU A 21 -3.67 13.16 4.47
N ASP A 22 -4.61 13.66 3.67
CA ASP A 22 -5.41 12.80 2.78
C ASP A 22 -4.66 12.35 1.51
N ALA A 23 -3.48 12.93 1.24
CA ALA A 23 -2.62 12.58 0.12
C ALA A 23 -1.14 12.89 0.42
N TYR A 24 -0.26 12.03 -0.11
CA TYR A 24 1.18 12.04 0.16
C TYR A 24 2.02 12.20 -1.12
N THR A 25 1.38 12.38 -2.26
CA THR A 25 2.05 12.46 -3.57
C THR A 25 1.96 13.86 -4.17
N ILE A 26 3.05 14.35 -4.73
CA ILE A 26 3.17 15.70 -5.32
C ILE A 26 3.03 15.58 -6.84
N PRO A 27 2.05 16.24 -7.47
CA PRO A 27 1.96 16.27 -8.92
C PRO A 27 3.24 16.80 -9.57
N VAL A 28 3.86 15.99 -10.43
CA VAL A 28 5.08 16.37 -11.17
C VAL A 28 4.75 17.33 -12.31
N LEU A 29 5.68 18.24 -12.62
CA LEU A 29 5.57 19.23 -13.69
C LEU A 29 4.35 20.17 -13.58
N GLN A 30 3.70 20.22 -12.42
CA GLN A 30 2.57 21.09 -12.15
C GLN A 30 2.94 22.19 -11.14
N LYS A 31 2.77 23.45 -11.55
CA LYS A 31 2.97 24.60 -10.65
C LYS A 31 1.77 24.81 -9.76
N ASN A 32 2.01 25.29 -8.54
CA ASN A 32 0.94 25.68 -7.59
C ASN A 32 -0.07 24.54 -7.31
N ALA A 33 0.38 23.29 -7.39
CA ALA A 33 -0.47 22.12 -7.16
C ALA A 33 -0.85 22.01 -5.67
N VAL A 34 -2.11 21.67 -5.40
CA VAL A 34 -2.55 21.21 -4.09
C VAL A 34 -2.12 19.76 -3.94
N ILE A 35 -1.46 19.45 -2.83
CA ILE A 35 -0.93 18.11 -2.54
C ILE A 35 -1.96 17.32 -1.75
N GLY A 36 -2.44 17.90 -0.66
CA GLY A 36 -3.43 17.27 0.20
C GLY A 36 -3.94 18.25 1.26
N LYS A 37 -5.00 17.83 1.95
CA LYS A 37 -5.58 18.51 3.10
C LYS A 37 -5.01 17.95 4.39
N ILE A 38 -4.97 18.81 5.39
CA ILE A 38 -4.39 18.54 6.70
C ILE A 38 -5.54 18.36 7.69
N TYR A 39 -5.51 17.22 8.35
CA TYR A 39 -6.43 16.86 9.40
C TYR A 39 -5.69 16.84 10.74
N ASP A 40 -6.32 17.32 11.80
CA ASP A 40 -5.79 17.17 13.15
C ASP A 40 -5.97 15.73 13.67
N ARG A 41 -5.53 15.51 14.91
CA ARG A 41 -5.64 14.21 15.59
C ARG A 41 -7.07 13.69 15.74
N ASN A 42 -8.07 14.56 15.65
CA ASN A 42 -9.48 14.22 15.79
C ASN A 42 -10.14 13.99 14.41
N GLY A 43 -9.36 14.04 13.33
CA GLY A 43 -9.87 13.93 11.97
C GLY A 43 -10.63 15.17 11.49
N GLN A 44 -10.42 16.34 12.12
CA GLN A 44 -11.02 17.59 11.68
C GLN A 44 -10.06 18.36 10.77
N LEU A 45 -10.59 18.97 9.71
CA LEU A 45 -9.80 19.88 8.87
C LEU A 45 -9.27 21.02 9.73
N SER A 46 -7.95 21.17 9.74
CA SER A 46 -7.29 22.05 10.69
C SER A 46 -6.39 23.03 9.96
N ALA A 47 -6.43 24.30 10.39
CA ALA A 47 -5.44 25.26 9.97
C ALA A 47 -4.07 24.82 10.51
N ALA A 48 -3.05 24.92 9.67
CA ALA A 48 -1.74 24.38 10.00
C ALA A 48 -0.59 25.30 9.60
N THR A 49 0.55 25.08 10.24
CA THR A 49 1.79 25.82 9.98
C THR A 49 2.86 24.86 9.51
N LEU A 50 3.52 25.22 8.42
CA LEU A 50 4.69 24.49 7.93
C LEU A 50 5.89 24.90 8.78
N LEU A 51 6.38 23.97 9.61
CA LEU A 51 7.51 24.21 10.50
C LEU A 51 8.84 23.99 9.79
N GLU A 52 8.94 22.93 8.99
CA GLU A 52 10.16 22.58 8.26
C GLU A 52 9.83 22.11 6.84
N ASP A 53 10.61 22.63 5.90
CA ASP A 53 10.67 22.21 4.50
C ASP A 53 12.06 22.60 3.97
N LYS A 54 12.96 21.61 3.85
CA LYS A 54 14.33 21.85 3.37
C LYS A 54 14.39 22.19 1.88
N SER A 55 13.40 21.74 1.11
CA SER A 55 13.32 22.01 -0.33
C SER A 55 12.89 23.45 -0.62
N GLY A 56 12.17 24.06 0.32
CA GLY A 56 11.57 25.39 0.17
C GLY A 56 10.45 25.45 -0.88
N LEU A 57 9.89 24.31 -1.29
CA LEU A 57 8.88 24.21 -2.34
C LEU A 57 7.45 24.39 -1.82
N PHE A 58 7.19 24.15 -0.54
CA PHE A 58 5.83 24.02 -0.02
C PHE A 58 5.35 25.25 0.75
N THR A 59 4.04 25.37 0.83
CA THR A 59 3.34 26.35 1.66
C THR A 59 2.01 25.75 2.12
N ILE A 60 1.47 26.28 3.22
CA ILE A 60 0.14 25.90 3.72
C ILE A 60 -0.77 27.12 3.60
N SER A 61 -1.98 26.89 3.07
CA SER A 61 -3.02 27.90 2.95
C SER A 61 -4.31 27.35 3.56
N GLY A 62 -4.68 27.85 4.73
CA GLY A 62 -5.76 27.26 5.53
C GLY A 62 -5.39 25.85 5.98
N HIS A 63 -6.12 24.86 5.47
CA HIS A 63 -5.92 23.43 5.74
C HIS A 63 -5.26 22.69 4.56
N GLU A 64 -4.81 23.38 3.52
CA GLU A 64 -4.23 22.76 2.32
C GLU A 64 -2.71 22.90 2.30
N LEU A 65 -2.01 21.77 2.15
CA LEU A 65 -0.60 21.72 1.78
C LEU A 65 -0.47 21.83 0.25
N LYS A 66 0.33 22.77 -0.24
CA LYS A 66 0.49 23.03 -1.67
C LYS A 66 1.89 23.46 -2.05
N LEU A 67 2.21 23.34 -3.33
CA LEU A 67 3.41 23.96 -3.91
C LEU A 67 3.26 25.48 -3.92
N LYS A 68 4.36 26.20 -3.66
CA LYS A 68 4.43 27.65 -3.86
C LYS A 68 4.10 28.01 -5.32
N LYS A 69 3.58 29.22 -5.54
CA LYS A 69 3.03 29.68 -6.84
C LYS A 69 3.90 29.40 -8.07
N LYS A 70 5.23 29.46 -7.93
CA LYS A 70 6.19 29.22 -9.03
C LYS A 70 6.96 27.89 -8.91
N ALA A 71 6.81 27.18 -7.79
CA ALA A 71 7.48 25.91 -7.53
C ALA A 71 6.86 24.79 -8.36
N THR A 72 7.69 23.82 -8.74
CA THR A 72 7.32 22.59 -9.44
C THR A 72 8.30 21.50 -9.02
N VAL A 73 7.86 20.24 -9.07
CA VAL A 73 8.73 19.07 -8.93
C VAL A 73 9.02 18.50 -10.33
N SER A 74 10.28 18.19 -10.64
CA SER A 74 10.70 17.58 -11.89
C SER A 74 10.52 16.05 -11.87
N LYS A 75 10.69 15.41 -13.04
CA LYS A 75 10.78 13.95 -13.11
C LYS A 75 12.17 13.44 -12.73
N GLU A 76 13.20 14.25 -12.98
CA GLU A 76 14.57 13.96 -12.57
C GLU A 76 14.91 14.57 -11.21
N GLY A 77 15.85 13.97 -10.47
CA GLY A 77 16.37 14.49 -9.21
C GLY A 77 15.71 13.89 -7.97
N ASP A 78 15.63 14.68 -6.90
CA ASP A 78 15.03 14.24 -5.65
C ASP A 78 13.54 13.95 -5.83
N PHE A 79 13.07 12.84 -5.28
CA PHE A 79 11.66 12.44 -5.34
C PHE A 79 11.00 12.37 -3.96
N MET A 80 11.77 12.52 -2.89
CA MET A 80 11.32 12.47 -1.50
C MET A 80 11.51 13.83 -0.85
N TYR A 81 10.45 14.34 -0.23
CA TYR A 81 10.41 15.68 0.33
C TYR A 81 9.85 15.62 1.76
N PRO A 82 10.72 15.47 2.78
CA PRO A 82 10.31 15.51 4.18
C PRO A 82 9.82 16.91 4.55
N VAL A 83 8.68 16.97 5.23
CA VAL A 83 8.12 18.20 5.80
C VAL A 83 7.67 17.98 7.23
N ARG A 84 7.76 19.01 8.07
CA ARG A 84 7.21 19.00 9.43
C ARG A 84 6.09 20.02 9.54
N ILE A 85 4.91 19.57 9.94
CA ILE A 85 3.71 20.40 9.98
C ILE A 85 3.15 20.40 11.40
N LYS A 86 2.73 21.58 11.86
CA LYS A 86 1.97 21.76 13.08
C LYS A 86 0.50 21.99 12.76
N ALA A 87 -0.40 21.18 13.32
CA ALA A 87 -1.85 21.37 13.23
C ALA A 87 -2.42 21.44 14.65
N GLY A 88 -3.04 22.57 14.99
CA GLY A 88 -3.40 22.86 16.39
C GLY A 88 -2.17 22.88 17.31
N THR A 89 -2.16 22.05 18.34
CA THR A 89 -1.03 21.88 19.27
C THR A 89 -0.06 20.79 18.84
N ASP A 90 -0.41 20.00 17.83
CA ASP A 90 0.32 18.81 17.42
C ASP A 90 1.30 19.07 16.31
N THR A 91 2.34 18.24 16.25
CA THR A 91 3.31 18.25 15.17
C THR A 91 3.51 16.84 14.63
N ALA A 92 3.55 16.72 13.32
CA ALA A 92 3.85 15.48 12.62
C ALA A 92 4.87 15.73 11.50
N GLU A 93 5.67 14.71 11.22
CA GLU A 93 6.55 14.68 10.06
C GLU A 93 5.90 13.85 8.95
N PHE A 94 5.96 14.36 7.74
CA PHE A 94 5.43 13.70 6.55
C PHE A 94 6.54 13.53 5.52
N LEU A 95 6.45 12.46 4.75
CA LEU A 95 7.28 12.26 3.57
C LEU A 95 6.40 12.39 2.34
N LEU A 96 6.57 13.49 1.60
CA LEU A 96 5.88 13.70 0.34
C LEU A 96 6.71 13.11 -0.81
N VAL A 97 6.04 12.54 -1.80
CA VAL A 97 6.71 11.81 -2.88
C VAL A 97 6.31 12.36 -4.25
N ALA A 98 7.27 12.59 -5.14
CA ALA A 98 6.98 12.96 -6.53
C ALA A 98 6.08 11.89 -7.19
N ASP A 99 4.95 12.31 -7.76
CA ASP A 99 3.96 11.41 -8.36
C ASP A 99 4.34 11.00 -9.80
N ASP A 100 5.48 10.32 -9.96
CA ASP A 100 5.86 9.65 -11.22
C ASP A 100 5.55 8.14 -11.15
N PHE A 101 4.60 7.74 -10.30
CA PHE A 101 4.13 6.37 -10.23
C PHE A 101 3.51 5.92 -11.55
N ILE A 102 3.82 4.69 -11.94
CA ILE A 102 3.31 4.01 -13.13
C ILE A 102 1.78 3.84 -12.99
N ARG A 103 1.07 3.97 -14.11
CA ARG A 103 -0.40 3.89 -14.22
C ARG A 103 -0.83 2.96 -15.35
N ASN A 104 -0.34 1.72 -15.32
CA ASN A 104 -0.55 0.71 -16.36
C ASN A 104 -1.46 -0.44 -15.92
N LYS A 105 -2.07 -0.35 -14.72
CA LYS A 105 -3.05 -1.31 -14.16
C LYS A 105 -2.47 -2.66 -13.74
N VAL A 106 -1.17 -2.88 -13.92
CA VAL A 106 -0.52 -4.18 -13.66
C VAL A 106 -0.12 -4.32 -12.19
N VAL A 107 -0.68 -5.31 -11.51
CA VAL A 107 -0.26 -5.72 -10.16
C VAL A 107 0.35 -7.12 -10.22
N ALA A 108 1.64 -7.25 -9.90
CA ALA A 108 2.34 -8.53 -9.87
C ALA A 108 1.99 -9.28 -8.56
N HIS A 109 1.26 -10.39 -8.67
CA HIS A 109 0.80 -11.20 -7.53
C HIS A 109 1.99 -11.91 -6.86
N ARG A 110 2.23 -11.59 -5.59
CA ARG A 110 3.38 -12.05 -4.77
C ARG A 110 4.74 -11.62 -5.35
N GLY A 111 4.75 -10.47 -6.04
CA GLY A 111 5.85 -10.00 -6.87
C GLY A 111 5.93 -10.70 -8.23
N ALA A 112 6.96 -10.39 -9.03
CA ALA A 112 7.19 -11.07 -10.31
C ALA A 112 8.08 -12.30 -10.07
N TRP A 113 7.48 -13.48 -10.00
CA TRP A 113 8.19 -14.72 -9.60
C TRP A 113 8.11 -15.84 -10.65
N LYS A 114 7.08 -15.84 -11.52
CA LYS A 114 6.76 -17.00 -12.37
C LYS A 114 7.80 -17.24 -13.47
N HIS A 115 8.26 -16.17 -14.12
CA HIS A 115 9.27 -16.20 -15.20
C HIS A 115 10.56 -15.46 -14.84
N GLN A 116 10.75 -15.22 -13.54
CA GLN A 116 11.88 -14.45 -13.01
C GLN A 116 12.65 -15.27 -11.98
N ALA A 117 13.68 -14.68 -11.35
CA ALA A 117 14.55 -15.38 -10.41
C ALA A 117 13.93 -15.49 -9.01
N GLY A 118 13.07 -14.54 -8.62
CA GLY A 118 12.51 -14.48 -7.27
C GLY A 118 11.52 -15.59 -6.94
N SER A 119 11.48 -15.97 -5.66
CA SER A 119 10.38 -16.73 -5.07
C SER A 119 9.12 -15.87 -4.93
N GLN A 120 7.94 -16.49 -4.85
CA GLN A 120 6.75 -15.76 -4.38
C GLN A 120 7.05 -15.07 -3.06
N ASN A 121 6.53 -13.85 -2.87
CA ASN A 121 6.63 -13.14 -1.59
C ASN A 121 8.08 -12.89 -1.12
N SER A 122 9.01 -12.66 -2.05
CA SER A 122 10.41 -12.41 -1.73
C SER A 122 10.86 -11.00 -2.12
N ILE A 123 11.99 -10.57 -1.55
CA ILE A 123 12.63 -9.31 -1.94
C ILE A 123 13.05 -9.34 -3.41
N THR A 124 13.44 -10.51 -3.91
CA THR A 124 13.83 -10.68 -5.31
C THR A 124 12.62 -10.51 -6.23
N SER A 125 11.46 -11.12 -5.93
CA SER A 125 10.26 -10.94 -6.77
C SER A 125 9.70 -9.52 -6.73
N LEU A 126 9.85 -8.81 -5.60
CA LEU A 126 9.54 -7.38 -5.50
C LEU A 126 10.44 -6.56 -6.44
N LYS A 127 11.75 -6.77 -6.40
CA LYS A 127 12.71 -6.09 -7.29
C LYS A 127 12.47 -6.42 -8.75
N ASP A 128 12.10 -7.65 -9.06
CA ASP A 128 11.77 -8.07 -10.42
C ASP A 128 10.50 -7.34 -10.91
N ALA A 129 9.46 -7.21 -10.08
CA ALA A 129 8.26 -6.43 -10.43
C ALA A 129 8.57 -4.94 -10.66
N MET A 130 9.42 -4.34 -9.82
CA MET A 130 9.90 -2.97 -10.01
C MET A 130 10.66 -2.81 -11.34
N LYS A 131 11.54 -3.76 -11.66
CA LYS A 131 12.33 -3.75 -12.90
C LYS A 131 11.46 -3.92 -14.15
N LEU A 132 10.44 -4.77 -14.09
CA LEU A 132 9.48 -4.95 -15.17
C LEU A 132 8.60 -3.71 -15.40
N GLY A 133 8.51 -2.81 -14.42
CA GLY A 133 7.68 -1.62 -14.51
C GLY A 133 6.21 -1.88 -14.21
N CYS A 134 5.92 -2.81 -13.29
CA CYS A 134 4.56 -3.00 -12.77
C CYS A 134 4.12 -1.76 -11.97
N GLU A 135 2.85 -1.38 -12.07
CA GLU A 135 2.27 -0.33 -11.22
C GLU A 135 2.22 -0.77 -9.75
N GLY A 136 1.89 -2.03 -9.49
CA GLY A 136 1.87 -2.62 -8.15
C GLY A 136 2.66 -3.92 -8.06
N SER A 137 3.17 -4.20 -6.86
CA SER A 137 3.63 -5.53 -6.44
C SER A 137 2.82 -5.93 -5.21
N GLU A 138 2.05 -6.99 -5.34
CA GLU A 138 1.26 -7.55 -4.24
C GLU A 138 2.11 -8.51 -3.40
N PHE A 139 1.80 -8.60 -2.10
CA PHE A 139 2.40 -9.54 -1.16
C PHE A 139 1.56 -9.70 0.11
N ASP A 140 1.78 -10.80 0.82
CA ASP A 140 0.97 -11.26 1.94
C ASP A 140 1.68 -11.11 3.30
N VAL A 141 1.02 -10.55 4.32
CA VAL A 141 1.58 -10.39 5.67
C VAL A 141 0.78 -11.11 6.76
N TRP A 142 1.51 -11.71 7.70
CA TRP A 142 1.03 -12.35 8.92
C TRP A 142 1.72 -11.78 10.16
N LEU A 143 1.23 -12.16 11.35
CA LEU A 143 1.97 -12.04 12.60
C LEU A 143 2.62 -13.38 12.98
N SER A 144 3.91 -13.37 13.25
CA SER A 144 4.61 -14.48 13.93
C SER A 144 4.16 -14.65 15.38
N SER A 145 4.62 -15.68 16.08
CA SER A 145 4.26 -15.93 17.49
C SER A 145 4.81 -14.86 18.46
N ASP A 146 5.91 -14.21 18.10
CA ASP A 146 6.49 -13.03 18.78
C ASP A 146 5.92 -11.69 18.26
N ASN A 147 4.83 -11.74 17.49
CA ASN A 147 4.10 -10.60 16.93
C ASN A 147 4.89 -9.75 15.92
N GLU A 148 5.89 -10.30 15.23
CA GLU A 148 6.57 -9.63 14.13
C GLU A 148 5.79 -9.78 12.82
N LEU A 149 5.94 -8.80 11.92
CA LEU A 149 5.23 -8.75 10.64
C LEU A 149 6.01 -9.51 9.57
N VAL A 150 5.54 -10.71 9.22
CA VAL A 150 6.25 -11.68 8.38
C VAL A 150 5.51 -11.89 7.07
N ILE A 151 6.25 -11.99 5.97
CA ILE A 151 5.68 -12.14 4.64
C ILE A 151 5.57 -13.62 4.27
N SER A 152 4.36 -14.09 3.98
CA SER A 152 4.06 -15.45 3.53
C SER A 152 2.65 -15.49 2.97
N HIS A 153 2.41 -16.21 1.87
CA HIS A 153 1.02 -16.40 1.40
C HIS A 153 0.27 -17.36 2.31
N ASP A 154 0.88 -18.52 2.56
CA ASP A 154 0.25 -19.61 3.28
C ASP A 154 0.45 -19.46 4.80
N PRO A 155 -0.47 -20.02 5.60
CA PRO A 155 -0.35 -20.07 7.07
C PRO A 155 0.83 -20.93 7.56
N GLU A 156 1.44 -21.70 6.66
CA GLU A 156 2.56 -22.59 6.90
C GLU A 156 3.57 -22.43 5.78
N ILE A 157 4.86 -22.33 6.13
CA ILE A 157 5.96 -22.18 5.18
C ILE A 157 7.16 -22.98 5.67
N GLY A 158 7.75 -23.81 4.80
CA GLY A 158 8.89 -24.65 5.15
C GLY A 158 8.63 -25.61 6.33
N GLY A 159 7.39 -26.11 6.48
CA GLY A 159 6.99 -26.98 7.59
C GLY A 159 6.77 -26.26 8.93
N LYS A 160 6.75 -24.92 8.92
CA LYS A 160 6.52 -24.08 10.10
C LYS A 160 5.23 -23.30 9.96
N LYS A 161 4.35 -23.40 10.96
CA LYS A 161 3.16 -22.56 11.01
C LYS A 161 3.54 -21.14 11.41
N VAL A 162 3.14 -20.17 10.61
CA VAL A 162 3.57 -18.77 10.73
C VAL A 162 3.19 -18.19 12.09
N GLU A 163 1.93 -18.33 12.50
CA GLU A 163 1.44 -17.77 13.76
C GLU A 163 1.90 -18.52 15.03
N GLU A 164 2.54 -19.69 14.88
CA GLU A 164 3.07 -20.50 15.99
C GLU A 164 4.61 -20.46 16.06
N SER A 165 5.28 -19.82 15.10
CA SER A 165 6.75 -19.76 15.00
C SER A 165 7.25 -18.33 15.20
N THR A 166 8.44 -18.17 15.79
CA THR A 166 9.07 -16.84 15.94
C THR A 166 9.55 -16.31 14.58
N LEU A 167 9.78 -15.00 14.47
CA LEU A 167 10.40 -14.42 13.27
C LEU A 167 11.75 -15.09 12.97
N ALA A 168 12.58 -15.25 14.00
CA ALA A 168 13.90 -15.86 13.87
C ALA A 168 13.81 -17.28 13.30
N ASP A 169 12.84 -18.07 13.75
CA ASP A 169 12.59 -19.40 13.21
C ASP A 169 12.10 -19.38 11.76
N LEU A 170 11.19 -18.46 11.41
CA LEU A 170 10.64 -18.36 10.06
C LEU A 170 11.72 -17.92 9.06
N GLN A 171 12.62 -17.03 9.45
CA GLN A 171 13.73 -16.57 8.61
C GLN A 171 14.78 -17.65 8.30
N THR A 172 14.76 -18.78 9.01
CA THR A 172 15.60 -19.95 8.66
C THR A 172 15.08 -20.72 7.44
N VAL A 173 13.83 -20.48 7.01
CA VAL A 173 13.25 -21.16 5.85
C VAL A 173 13.89 -20.60 4.58
N GLN A 174 14.63 -21.45 3.88
CA GLN A 174 15.17 -21.14 2.56
C GLN A 174 14.09 -21.27 1.50
N LEU A 175 13.91 -20.22 0.73
CA LEU A 175 13.10 -20.22 -0.48
C LEU A 175 14.03 -20.50 -1.68
N LYS A 176 13.48 -20.49 -2.90
CA LYS A 176 14.27 -20.75 -4.11
C LYS A 176 15.35 -19.67 -4.28
N ASN A 177 16.46 -20.07 -4.91
CA ASN A 177 17.52 -19.15 -5.36
C ASN A 177 18.13 -18.27 -4.24
N GLY A 178 18.13 -18.75 -2.99
CA GLY A 178 18.74 -18.05 -1.86
C GLY A 178 17.84 -16.99 -1.22
N ASP A 179 16.60 -16.84 -1.69
CA ASP A 179 15.59 -16.05 -0.98
C ASP A 179 15.30 -16.66 0.40
N ARG A 180 14.84 -15.81 1.33
CA ARG A 180 14.32 -16.21 2.63
C ARG A 180 13.00 -15.50 2.89
N VAL A 181 12.29 -15.95 3.92
CA VAL A 181 11.11 -15.27 4.44
C VAL A 181 11.47 -13.83 4.86
N PRO A 182 10.87 -12.79 4.23
CA PRO A 182 11.14 -11.40 4.56
C PRO A 182 10.16 -10.83 5.61
N THR A 183 10.50 -9.68 6.18
CA THR A 183 9.58 -8.87 7.00
C THR A 183 8.90 -7.77 6.18
N LEU A 184 7.80 -7.21 6.69
CA LEU A 184 7.19 -6.01 6.11
C LEU A 184 8.18 -4.83 6.05
N GLU A 185 9.01 -4.67 7.09
CA GLU A 185 9.98 -3.59 7.14
C GLU A 185 10.97 -3.66 5.97
N GLU A 186 11.47 -4.86 5.66
CA GLU A 186 12.38 -5.07 4.53
C GLU A 186 11.74 -4.73 3.18
N PHE A 187 10.45 -5.04 3.01
CA PHE A 187 9.71 -4.66 1.79
C PHE A 187 9.58 -3.14 1.67
N ILE A 188 9.28 -2.45 2.77
CA ILE A 188 9.17 -0.99 2.80
C ILE A 188 10.53 -0.35 2.48
N ASP A 189 11.62 -0.86 3.05
CA ASP A 189 12.98 -0.34 2.80
C ASP A 189 13.43 -0.49 1.34
N ILE A 190 12.95 -1.53 0.64
CA ILE A 190 13.22 -1.71 -0.78
C ILE A 190 12.34 -0.80 -1.64
N ILE A 191 11.02 -0.74 -1.40
CA ILE A 191 10.13 0.05 -2.25
C ILE A 191 10.44 1.55 -2.19
N GLN A 192 10.89 2.06 -1.04
CA GLN A 192 11.21 3.47 -0.82
C GLN A 192 12.44 3.95 -1.60
N GLN A 193 13.20 3.06 -2.24
CA GLN A 193 14.33 3.42 -3.10
C GLN A 193 13.90 3.98 -4.45
N GLN A 194 12.59 4.03 -4.73
CA GLN A 194 12.02 4.47 -6.00
C GLN A 194 10.62 5.06 -5.79
N HIS A 195 10.01 5.66 -6.81
CA HIS A 195 8.67 6.29 -6.77
C HIS A 195 7.79 5.96 -8.00
N ARG A 196 7.99 4.78 -8.56
CA ARG A 196 7.39 4.26 -9.80
C ARG A 196 6.36 3.16 -9.52
N THR A 197 6.72 2.15 -8.73
CA THR A 197 5.89 1.00 -8.34
C THR A 197 5.37 1.18 -6.91
N ARG A 198 4.16 0.70 -6.65
CA ARG A 198 3.53 0.65 -5.32
C ARG A 198 3.50 -0.76 -4.76
N LEU A 199 3.30 -0.83 -3.45
CA LEU A 199 3.02 -2.04 -2.69
C LEU A 199 1.51 -2.25 -2.56
N VAL A 200 1.06 -3.48 -2.77
CA VAL A 200 -0.31 -3.92 -2.48
C VAL A 200 -0.22 -4.95 -1.35
N LEU A 201 -0.43 -4.49 -0.12
CA LEU A 201 -0.19 -5.27 1.09
C LEU A 201 -1.46 -6.03 1.50
N GLU A 202 -1.47 -7.35 1.35
CA GLU A 202 -2.53 -8.22 1.88
C GLU A 202 -2.31 -8.53 3.36
N LEU A 203 -3.23 -8.10 4.22
CA LEU A 203 -3.26 -8.52 5.62
C LEU A 203 -4.09 -9.80 5.74
N LYS A 204 -3.42 -10.91 6.05
CA LYS A 204 -4.06 -12.22 6.11
C LYS A 204 -4.97 -12.35 7.34
N PRO A 205 -6.18 -12.93 7.20
CA PRO A 205 -7.03 -13.21 8.35
C PRO A 205 -6.30 -14.10 9.36
N SER A 206 -6.23 -13.66 10.61
CA SER A 206 -5.57 -14.42 11.67
C SER A 206 -6.40 -15.65 12.06
N ARG A 207 -5.73 -16.79 12.17
CA ARG A 207 -6.30 -18.05 12.67
C ARG A 207 -6.32 -18.13 14.18
N THR A 208 -5.64 -17.19 14.84
CA THR A 208 -5.52 -17.08 16.31
C THR A 208 -6.27 -15.88 16.88
N GLY A 209 -7.08 -15.19 16.07
CA GLY A 209 -7.88 -14.04 16.50
C GLY A 209 -7.10 -12.73 16.65
N ARG A 210 -5.90 -12.62 16.07
CA ARG A 210 -5.02 -11.44 16.17
C ARG A 210 -5.14 -10.46 14.99
N GLY A 211 -6.27 -10.44 14.29
CA GLY A 211 -6.49 -9.58 13.11
C GLY A 211 -6.33 -8.08 13.42
N ASP A 212 -6.92 -7.61 14.52
CA ASP A 212 -6.80 -6.21 14.93
C ASP A 212 -5.36 -5.82 15.29
N LEU A 213 -4.61 -6.74 15.92
CA LEU A 213 -3.20 -6.53 16.23
C LEU A 213 -2.36 -6.47 14.95
N LEU A 214 -2.64 -7.33 13.97
CA LEU A 214 -1.98 -7.32 12.67
C LEU A 214 -2.20 -5.98 11.96
N ALA A 215 -3.45 -5.51 11.89
CA ALA A 215 -3.80 -4.21 11.31
C ALA A 215 -3.07 -3.06 12.04
N THR A 216 -3.11 -3.06 13.38
CA THR A 216 -2.46 -2.04 14.21
C THR A 216 -0.96 -1.98 13.97
N LYS A 217 -0.28 -3.13 13.98
CA LYS A 217 1.18 -3.18 13.77
C LYS A 217 1.56 -2.80 12.33
N ALA A 218 0.81 -3.26 11.32
CA ALA A 218 1.08 -2.94 9.92
C ALA A 218 0.94 -1.43 9.64
N VAL A 219 -0.16 -0.81 10.05
CA VAL A 219 -0.38 0.63 9.86
C VAL A 219 0.68 1.44 10.63
N ALA A 220 0.99 1.07 11.87
CA ALA A 220 2.04 1.74 12.65
C ALA A 220 3.41 1.66 11.96
N MET A 221 3.76 0.51 11.37
CA MET A 221 5.01 0.35 10.61
C MET A 221 5.04 1.28 9.39
N VAL A 222 3.95 1.33 8.60
CA VAL A 222 3.85 2.21 7.43
C VAL A 222 3.97 3.68 7.83
N GLN A 223 3.33 4.09 8.92
CA GLN A 223 3.41 5.46 9.43
C GLN A 223 4.81 5.79 9.96
N ALA A 224 5.44 4.89 10.73
CA ALA A 224 6.77 5.08 11.27
C ALA A 224 7.83 5.22 10.17
N LYS A 225 7.71 4.42 9.10
CA LYS A 225 8.57 4.48 7.91
C LYS A 225 8.15 5.57 6.92
N LYS A 226 7.05 6.28 7.17
CA LYS A 226 6.47 7.32 6.29
C LYS A 226 6.22 6.81 4.85
N ALA A 227 5.69 5.59 4.74
CA ALA A 227 5.55 4.87 3.48
C ALA A 227 4.16 4.97 2.83
N GLN A 228 3.27 5.87 3.32
CA GLN A 228 1.88 5.98 2.87
C GLN A 228 1.74 6.22 1.35
N ALA A 229 2.67 6.96 0.73
CA ALA A 229 2.64 7.23 -0.71
C ALA A 229 2.78 5.96 -1.58
N TRP A 230 3.39 4.90 -1.05
CA TRP A 230 3.64 3.63 -1.73
C TRP A 230 2.61 2.56 -1.43
N MET A 231 1.70 2.77 -0.48
CA MET A 231 0.95 1.67 0.13
C MET A 231 -0.52 1.65 -0.28
N PHE A 232 -0.94 0.54 -0.90
CA PHE A 232 -2.32 0.09 -0.93
C PHE A 232 -2.45 -1.13 -0.02
N TYR A 233 -3.63 -1.32 0.57
CA TYR A 233 -3.93 -2.44 1.45
C TYR A 233 -5.05 -3.29 0.86
N ILE A 234 -5.02 -4.59 1.14
CA ILE A 234 -6.11 -5.52 0.83
C ILE A 234 -6.32 -6.53 1.97
N SER A 235 -7.53 -7.06 2.14
CA SER A 235 -7.79 -8.16 3.09
C SER A 235 -9.10 -8.90 2.80
N PHE A 236 -9.15 -10.19 3.11
CA PHE A 236 -10.38 -10.98 3.15
C PHE A 236 -11.20 -10.74 4.42
N ASP A 237 -10.57 -10.21 5.48
CA ASP A 237 -11.25 -9.90 6.73
C ASP A 237 -11.78 -8.45 6.70
N TYR A 238 -13.10 -8.30 6.70
CA TYR A 238 -13.73 -6.98 6.64
C TYR A 238 -13.48 -6.16 7.91
N ASN A 239 -13.26 -6.81 9.06
CA ASN A 239 -12.90 -6.10 10.28
C ASN A 239 -11.48 -5.52 10.20
N ILE A 240 -10.53 -6.25 9.59
CA ILE A 240 -9.20 -5.70 9.29
C ILE A 240 -9.33 -4.47 8.39
N CYS A 241 -10.17 -4.53 7.35
CA CYS A 241 -10.38 -3.40 6.45
C CYS A 241 -10.88 -2.15 7.20
N LYS A 242 -11.91 -2.31 8.03
CA LYS A 242 -12.44 -1.22 8.88
C LYS A 242 -11.40 -0.72 9.89
N LYS A 243 -10.61 -1.63 10.48
CA LYS A 243 -9.59 -1.26 11.45
C LYS A 243 -8.47 -0.43 10.82
N ILE A 244 -8.03 -0.78 9.61
CA ILE A 244 -7.08 0.05 8.85
C ILE A 244 -7.68 1.44 8.61
N LYS A 245 -8.96 1.52 8.22
CA LYS A 245 -9.62 2.80 7.96
C LYS A 245 -9.75 3.68 9.21
N GLU A 246 -9.97 3.06 10.36
CA GLU A 246 -9.97 3.73 11.67
C GLU A 246 -8.58 4.30 12.00
N LEU A 247 -7.51 3.51 11.78
CA LEU A 247 -6.13 3.86 12.13
C LEU A 247 -5.47 4.85 11.14
N ASP A 248 -5.87 4.78 9.87
CA ASP A 248 -5.41 5.67 8.80
C ASP A 248 -6.60 5.99 7.87
N PRO A 249 -7.30 7.11 8.13
CA PRO A 249 -8.43 7.53 7.30
C PRO A 249 -8.07 7.82 5.84
N ALA A 250 -6.79 8.04 5.51
CA ALA A 250 -6.32 8.27 4.14
C ALA A 250 -5.94 6.96 3.42
N ALA A 251 -5.88 5.83 4.14
CA ALA A 251 -5.48 4.56 3.58
C ALA A 251 -6.36 4.12 2.41
N LYS A 252 -5.71 3.64 1.36
CA LYS A 252 -6.33 3.01 0.20
C LYS A 252 -6.44 1.51 0.46
N ILE A 253 -7.54 1.10 1.09
CA ILE A 253 -7.86 -0.29 1.42
C ILE A 253 -8.94 -0.83 0.47
N ALA A 254 -8.71 -2.00 -0.13
CA ALA A 254 -9.72 -2.72 -0.90
C ALA A 254 -10.08 -4.07 -0.26
N TYR A 255 -11.34 -4.49 -0.42
CA TYR A 255 -11.85 -5.73 0.19
C TYR A 255 -11.78 -6.92 -0.77
N LEU A 256 -11.38 -8.10 -0.28
CA LEU A 256 -11.07 -9.26 -1.14
C LEU A 256 -12.23 -10.27 -1.36
N ASN A 257 -13.14 -10.39 -0.39
CA ASN A 257 -13.97 -11.60 -0.26
C ASN A 257 -15.10 -11.74 -1.30
N GLY A 258 -15.53 -10.64 -1.94
CA GLY A 258 -16.57 -10.70 -2.98
C GLY A 258 -18.01 -10.58 -2.50
N ASP A 259 -18.27 -10.49 -1.20
CA ASP A 259 -19.64 -10.50 -0.62
C ASP A 259 -20.17 -9.11 -0.23
N LYS A 260 -19.49 -8.03 -0.63
CA LYS A 260 -19.96 -6.65 -0.44
C LYS A 260 -20.18 -5.95 -1.78
N THR A 261 -21.31 -5.27 -1.91
CA THR A 261 -21.60 -4.43 -3.08
C THR A 261 -20.76 -3.15 -3.05
N PRO A 262 -20.53 -2.49 -4.21
CA PRO A 262 -19.85 -1.19 -4.23
C PRO A 262 -20.52 -0.13 -3.36
N ALA A 263 -21.85 -0.14 -3.24
CA ALA A 263 -22.58 0.78 -2.36
C ALA A 263 -22.23 0.58 -0.88
N GLN A 264 -22.10 -0.67 -0.42
CA GLN A 264 -21.69 -0.98 0.96
C GLN A 264 -20.25 -0.53 1.21
N LEU A 265 -19.34 -0.81 0.27
CA LEU A 265 -17.93 -0.40 0.39
C LEU A 265 -17.80 1.14 0.44
N GLN A 266 -18.54 1.85 -0.41
CA GLN A 266 -18.59 3.31 -0.40
C GLN A 266 -19.11 3.85 0.94
N ALA A 267 -20.18 3.27 1.49
CA ALA A 267 -20.78 3.70 2.76
C ALA A 267 -19.80 3.55 3.94
N ASP A 268 -18.96 2.52 3.91
CA ASP A 268 -17.95 2.26 4.94
C ASP A 268 -16.60 2.96 4.65
N GLY A 269 -16.51 3.73 3.57
CA GLY A 269 -15.30 4.47 3.19
C GLY A 269 -14.13 3.60 2.73
N ILE A 270 -14.42 2.36 2.30
CA ILE A 270 -13.45 1.43 1.72
C ILE A 270 -13.15 1.86 0.28
N TRP A 271 -11.87 1.98 -0.06
CA TRP A 271 -11.39 2.61 -1.30
C TRP A 271 -11.70 1.78 -2.55
N GLY A 272 -11.72 0.46 -2.42
CA GLY A 272 -11.89 -0.43 -3.55
C GLY A 272 -12.49 -1.79 -3.21
N LEU A 273 -12.80 -2.52 -4.27
CA LEU A 273 -12.95 -3.97 -4.25
C LEU A 273 -11.75 -4.58 -4.96
N ASP A 274 -11.33 -5.74 -4.48
CA ASP A 274 -10.32 -6.56 -5.13
C ASP A 274 -10.88 -7.97 -5.22
N TYR A 275 -11.66 -8.30 -6.24
CA TYR A 275 -12.49 -9.52 -6.20
C TYR A 275 -11.98 -10.62 -7.12
N ASN A 276 -12.33 -11.86 -6.76
CA ASN A 276 -12.00 -13.01 -7.58
C ASN A 276 -12.67 -12.92 -8.96
N GLN A 277 -12.01 -13.41 -10.02
CA GLN A 277 -12.54 -13.44 -11.39
C GLN A 277 -13.98 -13.95 -11.51
N GLN A 278 -14.38 -14.90 -10.65
CA GLN A 278 -15.72 -15.47 -10.70
C GLN A 278 -16.80 -14.45 -10.29
N VAL A 279 -16.48 -13.48 -9.43
CA VAL A 279 -17.41 -12.42 -9.03
C VAL A 279 -17.70 -11.51 -10.21
N PHE A 280 -16.66 -11.10 -10.96
CA PHE A 280 -16.81 -10.32 -12.19
C PHE A 280 -17.58 -11.08 -13.28
N LYS A 281 -17.32 -12.39 -13.42
CA LYS A 281 -18.05 -13.24 -14.37
C LYS A 281 -19.54 -13.35 -14.01
N ASN A 282 -19.87 -13.42 -12.72
CA ASN A 282 -21.25 -13.53 -12.25
C ASN A 282 -22.02 -12.21 -12.31
N ASP A 283 -21.32 -11.07 -12.24
CA ASP A 283 -21.88 -9.72 -12.37
C ASP A 283 -21.12 -8.88 -13.39
N PRO A 284 -21.50 -8.96 -14.68
CA PRO A 284 -20.90 -8.14 -15.74
C PRO A 284 -21.09 -6.62 -15.56
N GLN A 285 -21.99 -6.17 -14.68
CA GLN A 285 -22.21 -4.76 -14.39
C GLN A 285 -21.37 -4.25 -13.21
N LEU A 286 -20.58 -5.12 -12.57
CA LEU A 286 -19.82 -4.78 -11.36
C LEU A 286 -18.89 -3.59 -11.57
N ILE A 287 -18.13 -3.56 -12.66
CA ILE A 287 -17.19 -2.45 -12.95
C ILE A 287 -17.95 -1.12 -13.14
N ALA A 288 -19.05 -1.14 -13.89
CA ALA A 288 -19.88 0.04 -14.11
C ALA A 288 -20.50 0.54 -12.79
N THR A 289 -20.99 -0.38 -11.95
CA THR A 289 -21.57 -0.07 -10.64
C THR A 289 -20.51 0.49 -9.69
N ALA A 290 -19.32 -0.10 -9.65
CA ALA A 290 -18.21 0.39 -8.85
C ALA A 290 -17.81 1.82 -9.23
N LYS A 291 -17.74 2.12 -10.54
CA LYS A 291 -17.49 3.46 -11.05
C LYS A 291 -18.54 4.47 -10.62
N GLN A 292 -19.84 4.11 -10.62
CA GLN A 292 -20.92 4.97 -10.13
C GLN A 292 -20.75 5.31 -8.64
N HIS A 293 -20.29 4.35 -7.85
CA HIS A 293 -20.02 4.51 -6.41
C HIS A 293 -18.62 5.06 -6.10
N LYS A 294 -17.81 5.38 -7.11
CA LYS A 294 -16.41 5.82 -6.95
C LYS A 294 -15.56 4.82 -6.14
N VAL A 295 -15.84 3.54 -6.32
CA VAL A 295 -15.09 2.42 -5.75
C VAL A 295 -14.12 1.90 -6.80
N THR A 296 -12.85 1.78 -6.44
CA THR A 296 -11.80 1.26 -7.32
C THR A 296 -11.98 -0.24 -7.52
N THR A 297 -11.67 -0.75 -8.71
CA THR A 297 -11.79 -2.17 -9.07
C THR A 297 -10.44 -2.83 -9.32
N ASN A 298 -10.15 -3.89 -8.57
CA ASN A 298 -9.06 -4.83 -8.87
C ASN A 298 -9.65 -6.24 -9.04
N ALA A 299 -9.08 -7.02 -9.95
CA ALA A 299 -9.50 -8.39 -10.24
C ALA A 299 -8.33 -9.35 -10.07
N TRP A 300 -8.56 -10.46 -9.36
CA TRP A 300 -7.52 -11.45 -9.07
C TRP A 300 -8.01 -12.91 -9.17
N THR A 301 -7.12 -13.90 -9.32
CA THR A 301 -5.82 -13.77 -9.98
C THR A 301 -6.04 -14.06 -11.46
N ILE A 302 -5.78 -13.09 -12.34
CA ILE A 302 -6.10 -13.20 -13.77
C ILE A 302 -4.86 -13.59 -14.56
N ASP A 303 -4.73 -14.86 -14.90
CA ASP A 303 -3.60 -15.36 -15.73
C ASP A 303 -4.01 -15.61 -17.19
N ASN A 304 -5.30 -15.72 -17.47
CA ASN A 304 -5.80 -15.98 -18.82
C ASN A 304 -5.81 -14.69 -19.67
N PRO A 305 -5.09 -14.65 -20.81
CA PRO A 305 -5.01 -13.46 -21.68
C PRO A 305 -6.36 -12.96 -22.19
N GLU A 306 -7.33 -13.84 -22.47
CA GLU A 306 -8.66 -13.45 -22.96
C GLU A 306 -9.47 -12.76 -21.86
N ILE A 307 -9.34 -13.23 -20.61
CA ILE A 307 -9.97 -12.59 -19.45
C ILE A 307 -9.32 -11.24 -19.16
N MET A 308 -7.99 -11.12 -19.32
CA MET A 308 -7.31 -9.81 -19.23
C MET A 308 -7.90 -8.82 -20.26
N ASP A 309 -8.04 -9.23 -21.52
CA ASP A 309 -8.57 -8.37 -22.59
C ASP A 309 -10.01 -7.92 -22.30
N ASP A 310 -10.86 -8.81 -21.81
CA ASP A 310 -12.23 -8.48 -21.43
C ASP A 310 -12.28 -7.47 -20.26
N LEU A 311 -11.52 -7.71 -19.20
CA LEU A 311 -11.47 -6.79 -18.05
C LEU A 311 -10.92 -5.41 -18.42
N LEU A 312 -9.85 -5.36 -19.23
CA LEU A 312 -9.28 -4.11 -19.75
C LEU A 312 -10.28 -3.34 -20.61
N LYS A 313 -10.98 -4.04 -21.53
CA LYS A 313 -12.02 -3.45 -22.38
C LYS A 313 -13.18 -2.88 -21.57
N ASN A 314 -13.56 -3.54 -20.48
CA ASN A 314 -14.63 -3.08 -19.59
C ASN A 314 -14.16 -1.99 -18.60
N GLY A 315 -12.88 -1.64 -18.60
CA GLY A 315 -12.35 -0.50 -17.86
C GLY A 315 -12.07 -0.78 -16.39
N VAL A 316 -11.68 -2.01 -16.03
CA VAL A 316 -11.17 -2.33 -14.69
C VAL A 316 -10.00 -1.41 -14.33
N ASP A 317 -9.85 -1.03 -13.05
CA ASP A 317 -8.77 -0.14 -12.63
C ASP A 317 -7.44 -0.90 -12.53
N TYR A 318 -7.45 -2.13 -12.01
CA TYR A 318 -6.29 -2.97 -11.77
C TYR A 318 -6.55 -4.44 -12.12
N ILE A 319 -5.49 -5.15 -12.49
CA ILE A 319 -5.49 -6.61 -12.63
C ILE A 319 -4.29 -7.17 -11.87
N THR A 320 -4.58 -8.07 -10.93
CA THR A 320 -3.57 -8.83 -10.18
C THR A 320 -3.35 -10.18 -10.85
N THR A 321 -2.10 -10.45 -11.24
CA THR A 321 -1.74 -11.58 -12.11
C THR A 321 -0.42 -12.23 -11.72
N ASN A 322 -0.29 -13.54 -11.97
CA ASN A 322 1.00 -14.24 -11.93
C ASN A 322 1.80 -14.07 -13.22
N GLU A 323 1.23 -13.44 -14.25
CA GLU A 323 1.78 -13.27 -15.59
C GLU A 323 1.97 -11.76 -15.91
N PRO A 324 2.69 -10.98 -15.07
CA PRO A 324 2.77 -9.53 -15.25
C PRO A 324 3.39 -9.15 -16.60
N GLU A 325 4.31 -9.93 -17.14
CA GLU A 325 4.90 -9.70 -18.47
C GLU A 325 3.84 -9.75 -19.58
N ILE A 326 2.93 -10.74 -19.53
CA ILE A 326 1.86 -10.88 -20.52
C ILE A 326 0.91 -9.68 -20.42
N LEU A 327 0.52 -9.31 -19.21
CA LEU A 327 -0.38 -8.17 -19.02
C LEU A 327 0.28 -6.85 -19.43
N LEU A 328 1.58 -6.67 -19.15
CA LEU A 328 2.36 -5.51 -19.59
C LEU A 328 2.32 -5.35 -21.11
N GLU A 329 2.48 -6.42 -21.88
CA GLU A 329 2.36 -6.34 -23.36
C GLU A 329 0.99 -5.86 -23.83
N LYS A 330 -0.08 -6.16 -23.08
CA LYS A 330 -1.46 -5.77 -23.43
C LYS A 330 -1.80 -4.31 -23.12
N VAL A 331 -1.05 -3.67 -22.22
CA VAL A 331 -1.31 -2.29 -21.74
C VAL A 331 -0.28 -1.26 -22.22
N LYS A 332 0.59 -1.66 -23.17
CA LYS A 332 1.58 -0.79 -23.79
C LYS A 332 0.99 0.30 -24.68
#